data_AF-A0A8T5R3S2-F1
#
_entry.id   AF-A0A8T5R3S2-F1
#
_cell.length_a   1.000
_cell.length_b   1.000
_cell.length_c   1.000
_cell.angle_alpha   90.00
_cell.angle_beta   90.00
_cell.angle_gamma   90.00
#
_symmetry.space_group_name_H-M   'P 1'
#
loop_
_entity.id
_entity.type
_entity.pdbx_description
1 polymer ?
#
loop_
_entity_poly.entity_id
_entity_poly.type
_entity_poly.pdbx_seq_one_letter_code
_entity_poly.pdbx_strand_id
1 'polypeptide(L)'
;MSSYPGWRGLRPHDGPFYSTLVFLVFVVLALAILITSGVTAAAEPEWSGLTPEVVLDGLNGPIDIAIAPDGSVWWNEYYTGNVTRYDPEDGSREVVFNADPIENGVERGIVGLALDPDVADNGVFYAYYTVADPNDPDGGTNRLSRIVDGKEDVLLTVPAHILHNGGRILFAPDGTMFVSTGDNDRGMPAQDPANHLGKILHLHPDGTPAEDNIEGHVYS
;
A
#
# COMPACT_ATOMS: atom_id res chain seq x y z
N MET A 1 -32.97 -21.94 -54.21
CA MET A 1 -33.25 -23.35 -53.89
C MET A 1 -32.12 -24.20 -54.45
N SER A 2 -31.21 -24.65 -53.59
CA SER A 2 -30.16 -25.62 -53.93
C SER A 2 -29.87 -26.44 -52.66
N SER A 3 -29.92 -27.75 -52.82
CA SER A 3 -30.04 -28.80 -51.80
C SER A 3 -28.69 -29.33 -51.33
N TYR A 4 -28.53 -29.53 -50.02
CA TYR A 4 -27.42 -30.28 -49.41
C TYR A 4 -27.65 -31.80 -49.52
N PRO A 5 -26.62 -32.63 -49.82
CA PRO A 5 -26.72 -34.08 -49.75
C PRO A 5 -26.17 -34.66 -48.44
N GLY A 6 -27.05 -35.36 -47.72
CA GLY A 6 -26.86 -36.74 -47.25
C GLY A 6 -25.71 -37.10 -46.29
N TRP A 7 -26.02 -37.14 -44.99
CA TRP A 7 -25.24 -37.89 -43.98
C TRP A 7 -25.52 -39.40 -44.08
N ARG A 8 -24.48 -40.23 -44.20
CA ARG A 8 -24.55 -41.71 -44.08
C ARG A 8 -24.00 -42.15 -42.72
N GLY A 9 -24.81 -42.90 -41.99
CA GLY A 9 -24.51 -43.38 -40.65
C GLY A 9 -23.42 -44.46 -40.59
N LEU A 10 -22.71 -44.48 -39.46
CA LEU A 10 -21.90 -45.61 -39.00
C LEU A 10 -22.61 -46.26 -37.81
N ARG A 11 -22.74 -47.58 -37.87
CA ARG A 11 -23.36 -48.42 -36.84
C ARG A 11 -22.38 -48.66 -35.66
N PRO A 12 -22.88 -48.89 -34.43
CA PRO A 12 -22.05 -49.29 -33.31
C PRO A 12 -21.68 -50.78 -33.41
N HIS A 13 -20.44 -51.12 -33.03
CA HIS A 13 -20.00 -52.48 -32.76
C HIS A 13 -20.03 -52.73 -31.25
N ASP A 14 -20.76 -53.76 -30.83
CA ASP A 14 -20.78 -54.31 -29.48
C ASP A 14 -19.60 -55.29 -29.26
N GLY A 15 -18.95 -55.22 -28.09
CA GLY A 15 -18.05 -56.28 -27.59
C GLY A 15 -17.14 -55.89 -26.41
N PRO A 16 -16.93 -56.75 -25.38
CA PRO A 16 -17.19 -56.37 -23.99
C PRO A 16 -16.07 -56.71 -22.96
N PHE A 17 -16.30 -56.34 -21.67
CA PHE A 17 -15.74 -56.94 -20.44
C PHE A 17 -14.42 -56.47 -19.78
N TYR A 18 -13.79 -55.35 -20.15
CA TYR A 18 -12.66 -54.79 -19.38
C TYR A 18 -12.97 -53.55 -18.53
N SER A 19 -14.18 -52.96 -18.64
CA SER A 19 -14.42 -51.62 -18.09
C SER A 19 -14.80 -51.60 -16.60
N THR A 20 -15.51 -52.59 -16.07
CA THR A 20 -16.12 -52.47 -14.73
C THR A 20 -15.12 -52.65 -13.59
N LEU A 21 -14.14 -53.55 -13.72
CA LEU A 21 -13.15 -53.81 -12.66
C LEU A 21 -12.09 -52.70 -12.58
N VAL A 22 -11.68 -52.16 -13.72
CA VAL A 22 -10.77 -51.01 -13.80
C VAL A 22 -11.45 -49.76 -13.24
N PHE A 23 -12.73 -49.54 -13.58
CA PHE A 23 -13.51 -48.41 -13.06
C PHE A 23 -13.69 -48.46 -11.54
N LEU A 24 -13.93 -49.65 -10.96
CA LEU A 24 -14.04 -49.82 -9.50
C LEU A 24 -12.71 -49.56 -8.77
N VAL A 25 -11.56 -49.96 -9.34
CA VAL A 25 -10.23 -49.66 -8.77
C VAL A 25 -9.95 -48.15 -8.80
N PHE A 26 -10.30 -47.45 -9.88
CA PHE A 26 -10.18 -45.99 -9.95
C PHE A 26 -11.12 -45.26 -8.98
N VAL A 27 -12.34 -45.77 -8.77
CA VAL A 27 -13.29 -45.20 -7.80
C VAL A 27 -12.81 -45.40 -6.36
N VAL A 28 -12.27 -46.57 -6.00
CA VAL A 28 -11.73 -46.83 -4.65
C VAL A 28 -10.45 -46.03 -4.40
N LEU A 29 -9.56 -45.88 -5.39
CA LEU A 29 -8.37 -45.01 -5.28
C LEU A 29 -8.75 -43.52 -5.17
N ALA A 30 -9.74 -43.06 -5.93
CA ALA A 30 -10.24 -41.68 -5.83
C ALA A 30 -10.90 -41.40 -4.46
N LEU A 31 -11.64 -42.36 -3.91
CA LEU A 31 -12.20 -42.27 -2.56
C LEU A 31 -11.13 -42.34 -1.45
N ALA A 32 -10.07 -43.12 -1.64
CA ALA A 32 -8.94 -43.16 -0.70
C ALA A 32 -8.14 -41.84 -0.67
N ILE A 33 -8.00 -41.16 -1.83
CA ILE A 33 -7.36 -39.84 -1.92
C ILE A 33 -8.20 -38.74 -1.27
N LEU A 34 -9.54 -38.86 -1.25
CA LEU A 34 -10.42 -37.89 -0.57
C LEU A 34 -10.37 -37.98 0.97
N ILE A 35 -9.88 -39.08 1.56
CA ILE A 35 -9.89 -39.28 3.02
C ILE A 35 -8.59 -38.78 3.68
N THR A 36 -7.52 -38.54 2.91
CA THR A 36 -6.22 -38.07 3.47
C THR A 36 -6.00 -36.57 3.39
N SER A 37 -6.90 -35.82 2.76
CA SER A 37 -6.91 -34.35 2.82
C SER A 37 -7.46 -33.91 4.17
N GLY A 38 -6.71 -34.18 5.24
CA GLY A 38 -6.94 -33.50 6.50
C GLY A 38 -6.87 -32.01 6.22
N VAL A 39 -8.02 -31.34 6.23
CA VAL A 39 -8.08 -29.89 6.32
C VAL A 39 -7.45 -29.57 7.67
N THR A 40 -6.15 -29.28 7.70
CA THR A 40 -5.54 -28.63 8.85
C THR A 40 -6.27 -27.32 9.00
N ALA A 41 -7.02 -27.18 10.10
CA ALA A 41 -7.54 -25.89 10.51
C ALA A 41 -6.36 -24.91 10.47
N ALA A 42 -6.55 -23.77 9.81
CA ALA A 42 -5.55 -22.72 9.82
C ALA A 42 -5.22 -22.41 11.30
N ALA A 43 -3.93 -22.33 11.62
CA ALA A 43 -3.53 -21.86 12.93
C ALA A 43 -4.20 -20.50 13.16
N GLU A 44 -4.77 -20.30 14.36
CA GLU A 44 -5.28 -18.98 14.69
C GLU A 44 -4.13 -17.97 14.60
N PRO A 45 -4.40 -16.75 14.10
CA PRO A 45 -3.37 -15.72 14.03
C PRO A 45 -2.82 -15.46 15.44
N GLU A 46 -1.54 -15.15 15.56
CA GLU A 46 -0.88 -14.91 16.86
C GLU A 46 -1.57 -13.83 17.72
N TRP A 47 -2.37 -12.99 17.06
CA TRP A 47 -3.15 -11.92 17.68
C TRP A 47 -4.49 -12.39 18.31
N SER A 48 -4.92 -13.65 18.12
CA SER A 48 -6.25 -14.14 18.54
C SER A 48 -6.45 -14.19 20.05
N GLY A 49 -5.37 -14.13 20.84
CA GLY A 49 -5.40 -14.08 22.31
C GLY A 49 -5.05 -12.73 22.93
N LEU A 50 -4.85 -11.69 22.12
CA LEU A 50 -4.43 -10.38 22.62
C LEU A 50 -5.64 -9.54 23.07
N THR A 51 -5.44 -8.80 24.15
CA THR A 51 -6.42 -7.82 24.65
C THR A 51 -5.96 -6.43 24.21
N PRO A 52 -6.78 -5.65 23.48
CA PRO A 52 -6.42 -4.29 23.12
C PRO A 52 -6.40 -3.39 24.36
N GLU A 53 -5.39 -2.52 24.44
CA GLU A 53 -5.26 -1.50 25.47
C GLU A 53 -5.19 -0.12 24.82
N VAL A 54 -5.87 0.86 25.42
CA VAL A 54 -5.81 2.25 24.96
C VAL A 54 -4.55 2.90 25.51
N VAL A 55 -3.59 3.17 24.62
CA VAL A 55 -2.35 3.88 24.97
C VAL A 55 -2.55 5.40 24.90
N LEU A 56 -3.22 5.89 23.85
CA LEU A 56 -3.53 7.29 23.64
C LEU A 56 -4.96 7.45 23.11
N ASP A 57 -5.65 8.47 23.59
CA ASP A 57 -6.96 8.91 23.09
C ASP A 57 -6.98 10.42 22.81
N GLY A 58 -8.13 10.89 22.30
CA GLY A 58 -8.36 12.31 22.01
C GLY A 58 -7.61 12.85 20.79
N LEU A 59 -7.14 11.97 19.89
CA LEU A 59 -6.38 12.35 18.69
C LEU A 59 -7.30 12.92 17.59
N ASN A 60 -6.77 13.85 16.78
CA ASN A 60 -7.51 14.54 15.72
C ASN A 60 -7.41 13.81 14.36
N GLY A 61 -8.00 12.62 14.29
CA GLY A 61 -7.99 11.82 13.05
C GLY A 61 -6.59 11.31 12.71
N PRO A 62 -5.98 10.45 13.54
CA PRO A 62 -4.67 9.88 13.27
C PRO A 62 -4.72 9.02 12.00
N ILE A 63 -3.75 9.17 11.09
CA ILE A 63 -3.72 8.42 9.81
C ILE A 63 -2.57 7.43 9.75
N ASP A 64 -1.34 7.90 9.98
CA ASP A 64 -0.13 7.10 9.96
C ASP A 64 0.62 7.23 11.29
N ILE A 65 1.34 6.18 11.66
CA ILE A 65 2.07 6.05 12.91
C ILE A 65 3.45 5.44 12.65
N ALA A 66 4.47 5.97 13.33
CA ALA A 66 5.83 5.47 13.28
C ALA A 66 6.42 5.43 14.70
N ILE A 67 7.29 4.46 14.95
CA ILE A 67 7.99 4.29 16.23
C ILE A 67 9.48 4.45 15.95
N ALA A 68 10.11 5.40 16.64
CA ALA A 68 11.53 5.68 16.53
C ALA A 68 12.37 4.64 17.29
N PRO A 69 13.69 4.53 17.02
CA PRO A 69 14.59 3.61 17.73
C PRO A 69 14.67 3.86 19.24
N ASP A 70 14.44 5.10 19.69
CA ASP A 70 14.38 5.48 21.10
C ASP A 70 13.04 5.11 21.78
N GLY A 71 12.09 4.55 21.03
CA GLY A 71 10.77 4.17 21.51
C GLY A 71 9.73 5.29 21.45
N SER A 72 10.10 6.51 21.06
CA SER A 72 9.13 7.59 20.87
C SER A 72 8.16 7.26 19.74
N VAL A 73 6.89 7.62 19.93
CA VAL A 73 5.80 7.34 18.99
C VAL A 73 5.41 8.62 18.27
N TRP A 74 5.33 8.56 16.95
CA TRP A 74 5.02 9.69 16.09
C TRP A 74 3.76 9.38 15.29
N TRP A 75 2.88 10.35 15.11
CA TRP A 75 1.73 10.22 14.22
C TRP A 75 1.42 11.54 13.52
N ASN A 76 0.76 11.43 12.37
CA ASN A 76 0.16 12.56 11.69
C ASN A 76 -1.36 12.62 11.94
N GLU A 77 -1.94 13.82 11.84
CA GLU A 77 -3.35 14.07 12.12
C GLU A 77 -4.05 14.73 10.94
N TYR A 78 -5.07 14.07 10.41
CA TYR A 78 -5.82 14.47 9.22
C TYR A 78 -6.49 15.84 9.36
N TYR A 79 -7.12 16.12 10.50
CA TYR A 79 -7.92 17.33 10.66
C TYR A 79 -7.08 18.58 10.98
N THR A 80 -5.89 18.40 11.52
CA THR A 80 -5.02 19.50 11.98
C THR A 80 -3.82 19.72 11.07
N GLY A 81 -3.38 18.71 10.31
CA GLY A 81 -2.13 18.75 9.57
C GLY A 81 -0.89 18.53 10.46
N ASN A 82 -1.08 18.23 11.75
CA ASN A 82 0.03 18.08 12.70
C ASN A 82 0.77 16.77 12.49
N VAL A 83 2.08 16.80 12.73
CA VAL A 83 2.88 15.64 13.14
C VAL A 83 3.23 15.84 14.61
N THR A 84 2.89 14.86 15.43
CA THR A 84 3.11 14.90 16.88
C THR A 84 4.05 13.78 17.29
N ARG A 85 5.05 14.12 18.12
CA ARG A 85 5.92 13.18 18.83
C ARG A 85 5.39 12.96 20.25
N TYR A 86 5.37 11.71 20.70
CA TYR A 86 5.03 11.30 22.05
C TYR A 86 6.15 10.48 22.66
N ASP A 87 6.55 10.83 23.88
CA ASP A 87 7.48 10.05 24.67
C ASP A 87 6.67 9.17 25.66
N PRO A 88 6.71 7.83 25.53
CA PRO A 88 6.00 6.94 26.44
C PRO A 88 6.61 6.87 27.85
N GLU A 89 7.86 7.30 28.05
CA GLU A 89 8.50 7.24 29.37
C GLU A 89 7.96 8.31 30.32
N ASP A 90 7.78 9.54 29.84
CA ASP A 90 7.32 10.67 30.65
C ASP A 90 5.90 11.16 30.29
N GLY A 91 5.35 10.67 29.18
CA GLY A 91 4.01 11.00 28.69
C GLY A 91 3.91 12.34 27.94
N SER A 92 5.04 13.00 27.64
CA SER A 92 5.07 14.28 26.94
C SER A 92 4.62 14.16 25.48
N ARG A 93 4.00 15.22 24.97
CA ARG A 93 3.56 15.34 23.57
C ARG A 93 4.01 16.67 23.00
N GLU A 94 4.57 16.64 21.80
CA GLU A 94 5.04 17.83 21.10
C GLU A 94 4.60 17.79 19.64
N VAL A 95 3.94 18.86 19.18
CA VAL A 95 3.70 19.07 17.75
C VAL A 95 5.01 19.56 17.14
N VAL A 96 5.65 18.70 16.36
CA VAL A 96 6.98 18.92 15.77
C VAL A 96 6.90 19.53 14.37
N PHE A 97 5.74 19.44 13.72
CA PHE A 97 5.47 20.05 12.43
C PHE A 97 3.97 20.21 12.21
N ASN A 98 3.60 21.22 11.43
CA ASN A 98 2.24 21.42 10.94
C ASN A 98 2.31 21.68 9.43
N ALA A 99 1.61 20.86 8.65
CA ALA A 99 1.45 21.07 7.23
C ALA A 99 0.41 22.19 6.99
N ASP A 100 0.90 23.40 6.69
CA ASP A 100 0.07 24.56 6.35
C ASP A 100 0.73 25.32 5.17
N PRO A 101 0.04 25.52 4.03
CA PRO A 101 -1.34 25.14 3.75
C PRO A 101 -1.53 23.64 3.53
N ILE A 102 -2.70 23.14 3.91
CA ILE A 102 -3.15 21.78 3.64
C ILE A 102 -4.60 21.78 3.13
N GLU A 103 -4.87 20.93 2.14
CA GLU A 103 -6.24 20.59 1.74
C GLU A 103 -6.64 19.29 2.43
N ASN A 104 -7.69 19.35 3.24
CA ASN A 104 -8.28 18.15 3.82
C ASN A 104 -9.67 17.88 3.22
N GLY A 105 -9.91 16.63 2.84
CA GLY A 105 -11.20 16.22 2.29
C GLY A 105 -11.11 14.94 1.47
N VAL A 106 -12.01 13.99 1.77
CA VAL A 106 -12.04 12.66 1.17
C VAL A 106 -10.71 11.91 1.45
N GLU A 107 -9.80 11.80 0.48
CA GLU A 107 -8.48 11.19 0.66
C GLU A 107 -7.34 12.23 0.71
N ARG A 108 -7.64 13.51 0.55
CA ARG A 108 -6.66 14.60 0.62
C ARG A 108 -6.41 14.98 2.07
N GLY A 109 -5.15 15.23 2.40
CA GLY A 109 -4.72 15.59 3.76
C GLY A 109 -3.27 15.20 3.97
N ILE A 110 -2.82 15.15 5.23
CA ILE A 110 -1.53 14.57 5.60
C ILE A 110 -1.76 13.08 5.84
N VAL A 111 -1.12 12.25 5.01
CA VAL A 111 -1.44 10.82 4.94
C VAL A 111 -0.20 9.93 5.08
N GLY A 112 0.97 10.41 4.68
CA GLY A 112 2.23 9.68 4.85
C GLY A 112 3.05 10.21 6.01
N LEU A 113 3.64 9.31 6.78
CA LEU A 113 4.68 9.61 7.76
C LEU A 113 5.77 8.53 7.71
N ALA A 114 7.02 8.94 7.62
CA ALA A 114 8.17 8.07 7.88
C ALA A 114 9.22 8.82 8.68
N LEU A 115 9.90 8.12 9.57
CA LEU A 115 11.01 8.67 10.34
C LEU A 115 12.32 8.25 9.67
N ASP A 116 13.29 9.15 9.65
CA ASP A 116 14.66 8.78 9.31
C ASP A 116 15.14 7.67 10.27
N PRO A 117 15.92 6.67 9.82
CA PRO A 117 16.44 5.63 10.70
C PRO A 117 17.22 6.19 11.91
N ASP A 118 17.84 7.36 11.76
CA ASP A 118 18.58 8.06 12.81
C ASP A 118 17.78 9.23 13.42
N VAL A 119 16.44 9.22 13.34
CA VAL A 119 15.54 10.30 13.81
C VAL A 119 15.77 10.70 15.27
N ALA A 120 16.19 9.76 16.13
CA ALA A 120 16.49 10.04 17.53
C ALA A 120 17.67 11.01 17.70
N ASP A 121 18.61 10.99 16.75
CA ASP A 121 19.81 11.83 16.76
C ASP A 121 19.64 13.08 15.88
N ASN A 122 18.98 12.94 14.72
CA ASN A 122 18.92 13.99 13.70
C ASN A 122 17.57 14.73 13.62
N GLY A 123 16.52 14.21 14.25
CA GLY A 123 15.18 14.79 14.23
C GLY A 123 14.53 14.84 12.84
N VAL A 124 15.06 14.10 11.85
CA VAL A 124 14.62 14.13 10.46
C VAL A 124 13.46 13.16 10.25
N PHE A 125 12.42 13.63 9.56
CA PHE A 125 11.30 12.81 9.16
C PHE A 125 10.70 13.31 7.85
N TYR A 126 9.76 12.52 7.32
CA TYR A 126 9.17 12.73 6.01
C TYR A 126 7.66 12.70 6.12
N ALA A 127 6.99 13.62 5.44
CA ALA A 127 5.55 13.72 5.38
C ALA A 127 5.09 13.67 3.92
N TYR A 128 3.95 13.02 3.68
CA TYR A 128 3.24 13.09 2.40
C TYR A 128 1.88 13.74 2.61
N TYR A 129 1.63 14.88 1.96
CA TYR A 129 0.41 15.64 2.17
C TYR A 129 -0.08 16.42 0.95
N THR A 130 -1.37 16.75 0.92
CA THR A 130 -2.01 17.47 -0.20
C THR A 130 -2.14 18.97 0.07
N VAL A 131 -1.78 19.78 -0.93
CA VAL A 131 -2.06 21.22 -0.99
C VAL A 131 -3.10 21.48 -2.08
N ALA A 132 -4.09 22.33 -1.79
CA ALA A 132 -5.14 22.70 -2.74
C ALA A 132 -4.58 23.42 -3.98
N ASP A 133 -5.23 23.20 -5.13
CA ASP A 133 -5.15 24.13 -6.24
C ASP A 133 -6.33 25.11 -6.14
N PRO A 134 -6.09 26.42 -5.96
CA PRO A 134 -7.17 27.39 -5.84
C PRO A 134 -8.01 27.52 -7.12
N ASN A 135 -7.55 26.98 -8.26
CA ASN A 135 -8.24 27.03 -9.54
C ASN A 135 -8.90 25.69 -9.94
N ASP A 136 -8.65 24.61 -9.19
CA ASP A 136 -9.21 23.29 -9.44
C ASP A 136 -9.72 22.66 -8.13
N PRO A 137 -11.03 22.71 -7.86
CA PRO A 137 -11.64 22.16 -6.64
C PRO A 137 -11.38 20.66 -6.43
N ASP A 138 -11.22 19.91 -7.53
CA ASP A 138 -10.99 18.46 -7.48
C ASP A 138 -9.50 18.11 -7.56
N GLY A 139 -8.65 19.10 -7.82
CA GLY A 139 -7.22 18.97 -8.00
C GLY A 139 -6.41 19.32 -6.76
N GLY A 140 -5.12 19.57 -6.99
CA GLY A 140 -4.14 19.90 -5.96
C GLY A 140 -2.77 19.33 -6.28
N THR A 141 -1.88 19.42 -5.32
CA THR A 141 -0.53 18.86 -5.39
C THR A 141 -0.23 18.08 -4.12
N ASN A 142 0.08 16.81 -4.27
CA ASN A 142 0.69 16.02 -3.21
C ASN A 142 2.17 16.36 -3.13
N ARG A 143 2.67 16.55 -1.91
CA ARG A 143 4.08 16.83 -1.61
C ARG A 143 4.65 15.69 -0.79
N LEU A 144 5.78 15.15 -1.23
CA LEU A 144 6.71 14.46 -0.35
C LEU A 144 7.70 15.50 0.17
N SER A 145 7.73 15.67 1.48
CA SER A 145 8.60 16.65 2.12
C SER A 145 9.47 16.01 3.18
N ARG A 146 10.72 16.43 3.24
CA ARG A 146 11.65 16.17 4.35
C ARG A 146 11.59 17.33 5.33
N ILE A 147 11.49 17.02 6.62
CA ILE A 147 11.49 18.01 7.68
C ILE A 147 12.79 17.86 8.48
N VAL A 148 13.50 18.97 8.66
CA VAL A 148 14.73 19.05 9.46
C VAL A 148 14.61 20.26 10.39
N ASP A 149 14.66 20.04 11.71
CA ASP A 149 14.49 21.10 12.71
C ASP A 149 13.21 21.95 12.49
N GLY A 150 12.10 21.30 12.14
CA GLY A 150 10.82 21.95 11.84
C GLY A 150 10.77 22.72 10.51
N LYS A 151 11.84 22.69 9.71
CA LYS A 151 11.89 23.32 8.38
C LYS A 151 11.62 22.30 7.30
N GLU A 152 10.76 22.69 6.37
CA GLU A 152 10.37 21.86 5.24
C GLU A 152 11.32 22.00 4.04
N ASP A 153 11.66 20.86 3.44
CA ASP A 153 12.28 20.73 2.12
C ASP A 153 11.40 19.81 1.24
N VAL A 154 10.79 20.37 0.20
CA VAL A 154 9.89 19.62 -0.69
C VAL A 154 10.72 18.84 -1.70
N LEU A 155 10.71 17.51 -1.59
CA LEU A 155 11.53 16.61 -2.39
C LEU A 155 10.87 16.24 -3.73
N LEU A 156 9.55 16.05 -3.72
CA LEU A 156 8.79 15.63 -4.88
C LEU A 156 7.37 16.19 -4.81
N THR A 157 6.85 16.59 -5.97
CA THR A 157 5.45 16.97 -6.15
C THR A 157 4.76 16.04 -7.15
N VAL A 158 3.55 15.59 -6.82
CA VAL A 158 2.71 14.73 -7.67
C VAL A 158 1.33 15.39 -7.79
N PRO A 159 0.70 15.44 -8.99
CA PRO A 159 -0.66 15.93 -9.10
C PRO A 159 -1.59 15.20 -8.14
N ALA A 160 -2.42 15.92 -7.38
CA ALA A 160 -3.41 15.34 -6.50
C ALA A 160 -4.79 15.26 -7.16
N HIS A 161 -5.66 14.49 -6.55
CA HIS A 161 -7.09 14.43 -6.87
C HIS A 161 -7.89 14.24 -5.57
N ILE A 162 -9.22 14.30 -5.63
CA ILE A 162 -10.06 13.99 -4.45
C ILE A 162 -9.92 12.52 -4.00
N LEU A 163 -9.48 11.63 -4.89
CA LEU A 163 -9.39 10.18 -4.71
C LEU A 163 -8.10 9.62 -5.29
N HIS A 164 -7.62 8.53 -4.69
CA HIS A 164 -6.45 7.73 -5.01
C HIS A 164 -5.17 8.58 -5.06
N ASN A 165 -4.77 9.14 -3.92
CA ASN A 165 -3.56 9.98 -3.80
C ASN A 165 -2.28 9.19 -3.42
N GLY A 166 -2.42 7.99 -2.86
CA GLY A 166 -1.30 7.21 -2.33
C GLY A 166 -0.72 7.83 -1.06
N GLY A 167 0.61 7.84 -0.93
CA GLY A 167 1.33 8.59 0.09
C GLY A 167 2.02 7.75 1.18
N ARG A 168 2.08 6.42 1.03
CA ARG A 168 2.86 5.60 1.97
C ARG A 168 4.35 5.84 1.75
N ILE A 169 5.10 6.05 2.83
CA ILE A 169 6.57 6.18 2.81
C ILE A 169 7.15 5.06 3.67
N LEU A 170 8.18 4.37 3.20
CA LEU A 170 8.91 3.36 3.97
C LEU A 170 10.40 3.43 3.68
N PHE A 171 11.22 3.40 4.72
CA PHE A 171 12.66 3.20 4.58
C PHE A 171 12.98 1.73 4.29
N ALA A 172 13.86 1.51 3.32
CA ALA A 172 14.47 0.23 3.03
C ALA A 172 15.70 0.00 3.92
N PRO A 173 16.14 -1.27 4.12
CA PRO A 173 17.30 -1.59 4.95
C PRO A 173 18.64 -0.97 4.49
N ASP A 174 18.74 -0.53 3.24
CA ASP A 174 19.92 0.12 2.67
C ASP A 174 19.92 1.65 2.86
N GLY A 175 18.90 2.22 3.51
CA GLY A 175 18.76 3.65 3.77
C GLY A 175 18.06 4.43 2.67
N THR A 176 17.62 3.79 1.59
CA THR A 176 16.72 4.40 0.59
C THR A 176 15.26 4.36 1.07
N MET A 177 14.35 4.98 0.33
CA MET A 177 12.93 5.06 0.63
C MET A 177 12.07 4.59 -0.54
N PHE A 178 11.00 3.87 -0.23
CA PHE A 178 9.88 3.62 -1.13
C PHE A 178 8.73 4.56 -0.84
N VAL A 179 8.16 5.18 -1.87
CA VAL A 179 7.05 6.13 -1.76
C VAL A 179 5.92 5.73 -2.72
N SER A 180 4.72 5.46 -2.21
CA SER A 180 3.57 5.19 -3.06
C SER A 180 2.90 6.48 -3.53
N THR A 181 2.47 6.49 -4.79
CA THR A 181 1.67 7.55 -5.40
C THR A 181 0.44 6.91 -6.04
N GLY A 182 -0.70 7.56 -5.87
CA GLY A 182 -1.95 7.05 -6.44
C GLY A 182 -2.16 7.45 -7.89
N ASP A 183 -3.15 6.83 -8.54
CA ASP A 183 -3.45 7.01 -9.96
C ASP A 183 -4.47 8.12 -10.25
N ASN A 184 -4.91 8.84 -9.21
CA ASN A 184 -5.94 9.86 -9.25
C ASN A 184 -7.29 9.39 -9.82
N ASP A 185 -7.65 8.12 -9.62
CA ASP A 185 -8.88 7.49 -10.12
C ASP A 185 -8.98 7.49 -11.67
N ARG A 186 -7.82 7.47 -12.34
CA ARG A 186 -7.74 7.50 -13.81
C ARG A 186 -7.27 6.19 -14.42
N GLY A 187 -6.78 5.23 -13.64
CA GLY A 187 -6.35 3.88 -14.04
C GLY A 187 -5.10 3.82 -14.94
N MET A 188 -5.14 4.51 -16.08
CA MET A 188 -4.09 4.49 -17.10
C MET A 188 -2.80 5.28 -16.78
N PRO A 189 -2.76 6.32 -15.91
CA PRO A 189 -1.52 7.06 -15.66
C PRO A 189 -0.36 6.18 -15.17
N ALA A 190 -0.65 5.07 -14.50
CA ALA A 190 0.34 4.09 -14.05
C ALA A 190 1.24 3.57 -15.20
N GLN A 191 0.71 3.46 -16.42
CA GLN A 191 1.44 2.92 -17.57
C GLN A 191 2.33 3.95 -18.28
N ASP A 192 2.17 5.24 -17.99
CA ASP A 192 2.96 6.28 -18.63
C ASP A 192 4.22 6.58 -17.79
N PRO A 193 5.42 6.35 -18.36
CA PRO A 193 6.68 6.56 -17.67
C PRO A 193 7.11 8.02 -17.58
N ALA A 194 6.37 8.95 -18.19
CA ALA A 194 6.65 10.37 -18.10
C ALA A 194 6.01 11.03 -16.86
N ASN A 195 5.32 10.27 -16.01
CA ASN A 195 4.65 10.79 -14.83
C ASN A 195 4.85 9.90 -13.58
N HIS A 196 4.51 10.46 -12.43
CA HIS A 196 4.63 9.81 -11.13
C HIS A 196 3.28 9.34 -10.56
N LEU A 197 2.24 9.12 -11.36
CA LEU A 197 0.94 8.65 -10.89
C LEU A 197 0.85 7.11 -10.94
N GLY A 198 0.29 6.51 -9.89
CA GLY A 198 0.10 5.06 -9.76
C GLY A 198 1.42 4.30 -9.71
N LYS A 199 2.35 4.72 -8.84
CA LYS A 199 3.71 4.19 -8.73
C LYS A 199 4.09 3.92 -7.27
N ILE A 200 5.15 3.17 -7.08
CA ILE A 200 5.98 2.97 -5.90
C ILE A 200 7.35 3.48 -6.34
N LEU A 201 7.70 4.69 -5.95
CA LEU A 201 8.96 5.33 -6.31
C LEU A 201 10.05 4.86 -5.36
N HIS A 202 11.25 4.63 -5.87
CA HIS A 202 12.42 4.27 -5.07
C HIS A 202 13.45 5.39 -5.10
N LEU A 203 13.61 6.06 -3.96
CA LEU A 203 14.30 7.34 -3.83
C LEU A 203 15.37 7.27 -2.73
N HIS A 204 16.42 8.07 -2.87
CA HIS A 204 17.26 8.44 -1.74
C HIS A 204 16.54 9.41 -0.80
N PRO A 205 16.99 9.56 0.46
CA PRO A 205 16.43 10.49 1.44
C PRO A 205 16.44 11.97 1.02
N ASP A 206 17.23 12.34 0.02
CA ASP A 206 17.25 13.68 -0.57
C ASP A 206 16.30 13.85 -1.77
N GLY A 207 15.48 12.84 -2.07
CA GLY A 207 14.52 12.84 -3.16
C GLY A 207 15.08 12.43 -4.52
N THR A 208 16.39 12.19 -4.64
CA THR A 208 16.97 11.71 -5.89
C THR A 208 16.61 10.25 -6.15
N PRO A 209 16.49 9.80 -7.42
CA PRO A 209 16.22 8.39 -7.72
C PRO A 209 17.33 7.46 -7.20
N ALA A 210 16.96 6.32 -6.60
CA ALA A 210 17.90 5.26 -6.23
C ALA A 210 18.60 4.61 -7.45
N GLU A 211 19.78 4.02 -7.24
CA GLU A 211 20.68 3.53 -8.29
C GLU A 211 20.16 2.32 -9.10
N ASP A 212 19.29 1.49 -8.51
CA ASP A 212 18.69 0.31 -9.13
C ASP A 212 17.38 0.62 -9.87
N ASN A 213 17.03 1.91 -10.00
CA ASN A 213 15.95 2.32 -10.89
C ASN A 213 16.28 1.92 -12.34
N ILE A 214 15.39 1.16 -12.95
CA ILE A 214 15.44 0.86 -14.38
C ILE A 214 15.32 2.19 -15.13
N GLU A 215 16.14 2.41 -16.16
CA GLU A 215 16.18 3.67 -16.94
C GLU A 215 14.75 4.12 -17.35
N GLY A 216 14.25 5.19 -16.71
CA GLY A 216 12.86 5.67 -16.82
C GLY A 216 12.24 5.99 -15.46
N HIS A 217 11.25 6.90 -15.39
CA HIS A 217 10.62 7.31 -14.12
C HIS A 217 9.54 6.30 -13.63
N VAL A 218 9.85 5.00 -13.62
CA VAL A 218 8.94 3.91 -13.23
C VAL A 218 9.83 2.81 -12.65
N TYR A 219 9.61 2.29 -11.45
CA TYR A 219 8.69 1.20 -11.08
C TYR A 219 8.67 1.11 -9.54
N SER A 220 7.58 0.66 -8.90
CA SER A 220 6.60 -0.37 -9.30
C SER A 220 5.16 -0.07 -8.92
#